data_AF-A0A067P4V8-F1
#
_entry.id   AF-A0A067P4V8-F1
#
_cell.length_a   1.000
_cell.length_b   1.000
_cell.length_c   1.000
_cell.angle_alpha   90.00
_cell.angle_beta   90.00
_cell.angle_gamma   90.00
#
_symmetry.space_group_name_H-M   'P 1'
#
loop_
_entity.id
_entity.type
_entity.pdbx_description
1 polymer ?
#
loop_
_entity_poly.entity_id
_entity_poly.type
_entity_poly.pdbx_seq_one_letter_code
_entity_poly.pdbx_strand_id
1 'polypeptide(L)'
;MLALRYCNVDYVFFSSLRGVNPNLSLVDSYDIICVWHINLWTHMLSLPDDMHLSIPCNNVVFLVNKFHLTGKKCQAPFSFNFKHGVRRSNGEGPERLWAWLNGAGPSTKEMGPGAR
;
A
#
# COMPACT_ATOMS: atom_id res chain seq x y z
N MET A 1 6.25 -21.10 -3.30
CA MET A 1 7.23 -20.02 -3.60
C MET A 1 6.53 -18.72 -4.04
N LEU A 2 5.39 -18.35 -3.44
CA LEU A 2 4.68 -17.08 -3.71
C LEU A 2 5.00 -15.99 -2.67
N ALA A 3 5.34 -16.38 -1.43
CA ALA A 3 5.66 -15.46 -0.34
C ALA A 3 6.84 -14.51 -0.63
N LEU A 4 7.85 -14.97 -1.39
CA LEU A 4 9.01 -14.13 -1.73
C LEU A 4 8.68 -12.96 -2.68
N ARG A 5 7.57 -13.02 -3.42
CA ARG A 5 7.24 -11.98 -4.42
C ARG A 5 6.84 -10.66 -3.78
N TYR A 6 6.22 -10.71 -2.60
CA TYR A 6 5.63 -9.56 -1.93
C TYR A 6 6.20 -9.29 -0.54
N CYS A 7 7.25 -10.02 -0.13
CA CYS A 7 7.82 -9.94 1.22
C CYS A 7 8.17 -8.52 1.68
N ASN A 8 8.70 -7.68 0.80
CA ASN A 8 9.03 -6.30 1.12
C ASN A 8 7.76 -5.45 1.37
N VAL A 9 6.72 -5.66 0.58
CA VAL A 9 5.44 -4.94 0.71
C VAL A 9 4.69 -5.44 1.94
N ASP A 10 4.68 -6.75 2.17
CA ASP A 10 4.13 -7.36 3.38
C ASP A 10 4.82 -6.76 4.61
N TYR A 11 6.16 -6.77 4.66
CA TYR A 11 6.93 -6.21 5.76
C TYR A 11 6.60 -4.73 6.00
N VAL A 12 6.61 -3.88 4.95
CA VAL A 12 6.28 -2.46 5.08
C VAL A 12 4.85 -2.27 5.60
N PHE A 13 3.88 -3.00 5.05
CA PHE A 13 2.48 -2.90 5.48
C PHE A 13 2.33 -3.29 6.96
N PHE A 14 2.77 -4.47 7.36
CA PHE A 14 2.62 -4.97 8.73
C PHE A 14 3.43 -4.18 9.75
N SER A 15 4.68 -3.80 9.42
CA SER A 15 5.50 -2.96 10.31
C SER A 15 4.92 -1.55 10.49
N SER A 16 4.32 -0.96 9.45
CA SER A 16 3.71 0.38 9.54
C SER A 16 2.45 0.42 10.41
N LEU A 17 1.79 -0.72 10.57
CA LEU A 17 0.55 -0.87 11.35
C LEU A 17 0.78 -1.46 12.75
N ARG A 18 2.04 -1.67 13.14
CA ARG A 18 2.39 -2.19 14.45
C ARG A 18 1.91 -1.24 15.56
N GLY A 19 1.16 -1.77 16.52
CA GLY A 19 0.64 -1.01 17.65
C GLY A 19 -0.58 -0.12 17.34
N VAL A 20 -1.14 -0.22 16.12
CA VAL A 20 -2.39 0.46 15.78
C VAL A 20 -3.55 -0.14 16.58
N ASN A 21 -4.46 0.72 17.07
CA ASN A 21 -5.62 0.30 17.84
C ASN A 21 -6.53 -0.64 17.01
N PRO A 22 -6.89 -1.83 17.53
CA PRO A 22 -7.68 -2.83 16.79
C PRO A 22 -9.10 -2.37 16.42
N ASN A 23 -9.63 -1.35 17.11
CA ASN A 23 -10.97 -0.83 16.88
C ASN A 23 -11.02 0.22 15.74
N LEU A 24 -9.88 0.58 15.15
CA LEU A 24 -9.84 1.51 14.03
C LEU A 24 -10.28 0.82 12.74
N SER A 25 -11.01 1.58 11.91
CA SER A 25 -11.24 1.21 10.51
C SER A 25 -10.04 1.64 9.68
N LEU A 26 -9.39 0.68 9.02
CA LEU A 26 -8.24 0.92 8.17
C LEU A 26 -8.70 1.02 6.71
N VAL A 27 -8.18 2.01 6.00
CA VAL A 27 -8.28 2.08 4.53
C VAL A 27 -6.87 2.03 3.99
N ASP A 28 -6.58 1.03 3.16
CA ASP A 28 -5.31 0.87 2.48
C ASP A 28 -5.49 0.99 0.96
N SER A 29 -4.60 1.73 0.32
CA SER A 29 -4.64 1.96 -1.12
C SER A 29 -3.31 1.65 -1.77
N TYR A 30 -3.31 0.76 -2.76
CA TYR A 30 -2.12 0.35 -3.47
C TYR A 30 -2.44 -0.09 -4.91
N ASP A 31 -1.55 0.22 -5.85
CA ASP A 31 -1.79 0.08 -7.30
C ASP A 31 -2.14 -1.34 -7.74
N ILE A 32 -1.60 -2.33 -7.03
CA ILE A 32 -1.82 -3.76 -7.31
C ILE A 32 -2.55 -4.47 -6.18
N ILE A 33 -3.28 -3.73 -5.33
CA ILE A 33 -3.92 -4.31 -4.15
C ILE A 33 -4.85 -5.46 -4.53
N CYS A 34 -5.57 -5.35 -5.66
CA CYS A 34 -6.52 -6.35 -6.15
C CYS A 34 -5.92 -7.73 -6.43
N VAL A 35 -4.59 -7.83 -6.50
CA VAL A 35 -3.85 -9.09 -6.63
C VAL A 35 -3.16 -9.42 -5.31
N TRP A 36 -2.50 -8.43 -4.71
CA TRP A 36 -1.70 -8.62 -3.51
C TRP A 36 -2.53 -8.99 -2.27
N HIS A 37 -3.68 -8.33 -2.03
CA HIS A 37 -4.46 -8.53 -0.80
C HIS A 37 -5.00 -9.97 -0.65
N ILE A 38 -5.09 -10.73 -1.75
CA ILE A 38 -5.74 -12.05 -1.78
C ILE A 38 -5.06 -13.01 -0.80
N ASN A 39 -3.73 -12.92 -0.69
CA ASN A 39 -2.93 -13.79 0.18
C ASN A 39 -2.33 -13.05 1.39
N LEU A 40 -2.68 -11.78 1.59
CA LEU A 40 -2.07 -10.92 2.62
C LEU A 40 -2.12 -11.54 4.02
N TRP A 41 -3.29 -12.04 4.42
CA TRP A 41 -3.48 -12.65 5.75
C TRP A 41 -2.69 -13.95 5.90
N THR A 42 -2.57 -14.72 4.83
CA THR A 42 -1.71 -15.92 4.80
C THR A 42 -0.23 -15.53 4.91
N HIS A 43 0.19 -14.42 4.28
CA HIS A 43 1.55 -13.92 4.38
C HIS A 43 1.86 -13.44 5.80
N MET A 44 0.89 -12.82 6.47
CA MET A 44 1.02 -12.39 7.87
C MET A 44 1.50 -13.56 8.75
N LEU A 45 0.91 -14.75 8.59
CA LEU A 45 1.25 -15.94 9.38
C LEU A 45 2.69 -16.44 9.19
N SER A 46 3.41 -15.94 8.19
CA SER A 46 4.84 -16.25 7.98
C SER A 46 5.79 -15.20 8.57
N LEU A 47 5.25 -14.14 9.16
CA LEU A 47 6.01 -13.08 9.85
C LEU A 47 6.11 -13.37 11.35
N PRO A 48 7.03 -12.70 12.07
CA PRO A 48 7.08 -12.74 13.52
C PRO A 48 5.75 -12.32 14.17
N ASP A 49 5.41 -12.96 15.29
CA ASP A 49 4.13 -12.72 16.01
C ASP A 49 3.93 -11.26 16.41
N ASP A 50 5.01 -10.52 16.66
CA ASP A 50 4.97 -9.12 17.06
C ASP A 50 4.64 -8.16 15.89
N MET A 51 4.54 -8.67 14.66
CA MET A 51 4.06 -7.97 13.47
C MET A 51 2.63 -8.35 13.08
N HIS A 52 2.01 -9.33 13.74
CA HIS A 52 0.63 -9.70 13.47
C HIS A 52 -0.32 -8.58 13.88
N LEU A 53 -1.24 -8.22 12.97
CA LEU A 53 -2.22 -7.19 13.24
C LEU A 53 -3.32 -7.73 14.15
N SER A 54 -3.67 -6.94 15.17
CA SER A 54 -4.86 -7.18 15.98
C SER A 54 -6.15 -6.63 15.34
N ILE A 55 -6.03 -5.88 14.24
CA ILE A 55 -7.17 -5.34 13.49
C ILE A 55 -7.87 -6.50 12.77
N PRO A 56 -9.19 -6.68 12.93
CA PRO A 56 -9.93 -7.69 12.17
C PRO A 56 -9.84 -7.46 10.66
N CYS A 57 -9.71 -8.53 9.87
CA CYS A 57 -9.62 -8.42 8.40
C CYS A 57 -10.78 -7.63 7.78
N ASN A 58 -11.98 -7.73 8.37
CA ASN A 58 -13.19 -7.04 7.92
C ASN A 58 -13.17 -5.53 8.20
N ASN A 59 -12.27 -5.06 9.08
CA ASN A 59 -12.08 -3.64 9.38
C ASN A 59 -11.08 -2.98 8.41
N VAL A 60 -10.53 -3.73 7.45
CA VAL A 60 -9.61 -3.21 6.43
C VAL A 60 -10.33 -3.08 5.09
N VAL A 61 -10.35 -1.87 4.54
CA VAL A 61 -10.88 -1.57 3.21
C VAL A 61 -9.72 -1.37 2.25
N PHE A 62 -9.68 -2.20 1.21
CA PHE A 62 -8.67 -2.16 0.16
C PHE A 62 -9.14 -1.39 -1.06
N LEU A 63 -8.28 -0.51 -1.59
CA LEU A 63 -8.56 0.31 -2.77
C LEU A 63 -7.38 0.35 -3.74
N VAL A 64 -7.70 0.56 -5.02
CA VAL A 64 -6.70 0.81 -6.05
C VAL A 64 -6.74 2.29 -6.41
N ASN A 65 -5.57 2.90 -6.47
CA ASN A 65 -5.37 4.25 -6.98
C ASN A 65 -6.08 4.44 -8.33
N LYS A 66 -6.82 5.53 -8.48
CA LYS A 66 -7.82 5.70 -9.54
C LYS A 66 -7.21 5.60 -10.94
N PHE A 67 -5.99 6.09 -11.13
CA PHE A 67 -5.26 6.02 -12.40
C PHE A 67 -4.92 4.57 -12.74
N HIS A 68 -4.47 3.80 -11.76
CA HIS A 68 -4.13 2.37 -11.90
C HIS A 68 -5.33 1.44 -11.98
N LEU A 69 -6.53 1.91 -11.63
CA LEU A 69 -7.74 1.08 -11.59
C LEU A 69 -8.46 0.99 -12.94
N THR A 70 -8.28 1.98 -13.80
CA THR A 70 -9.00 2.08 -15.09
C THR A 70 -8.64 0.90 -15.99
N GLY A 71 -9.65 0.14 -16.44
CA GLY A 71 -9.45 -1.00 -17.33
C GLY A 71 -9.08 -2.31 -16.64
N LYS A 72 -8.99 -2.33 -15.30
CA LYS A 72 -8.81 -3.58 -14.54
C LYS A 72 -10.13 -4.30 -14.31
N LYS A 73 -10.10 -5.64 -14.31
CA LYS A 73 -11.28 -6.48 -13.97
C LYS A 73 -11.85 -6.20 -12.57
N CYS A 74 -11.03 -5.66 -11.68
CA CYS A 74 -11.37 -5.34 -10.30
C CYS A 74 -11.90 -3.91 -10.11
N GLN A 75 -12.27 -3.20 -11.18
CA GLN A 75 -12.59 -1.77 -11.13
C GLN A 75 -13.71 -1.40 -10.13
N ALA A 76 -14.83 -2.12 -10.14
CA ALA A 76 -15.93 -1.82 -9.21
C ALA A 76 -15.56 -2.08 -7.73
N PRO A 77 -15.06 -3.27 -7.32
CA PRO A 77 -14.85 -3.56 -5.89
C PRO A 77 -13.78 -2.70 -5.20
N PHE A 78 -12.80 -2.18 -5.94
CA PHE A 78 -11.66 -1.42 -5.37
C PHE A 78 -11.67 0.08 -5.70
N SER A 79 -12.78 0.59 -6.24
CA SER A 79 -12.91 2.01 -6.55
C SER A 79 -13.27 2.83 -5.31
N PHE A 80 -12.53 3.91 -5.09
CA PHE A 80 -12.86 4.94 -4.09
C PHE A 80 -14.29 5.47 -4.22
N ASN A 81 -14.82 5.56 -5.44
CA ASN A 81 -16.16 6.10 -5.68
C ASN A 81 -17.28 5.25 -5.07
N PHE A 82 -17.02 3.97 -4.78
CA PHE A 82 -18.02 3.03 -4.28
C PHE A 82 -17.79 2.66 -2.80
N LYS A 83 -16.92 3.38 -2.09
CA LYS A 83 -16.61 3.11 -0.68
C LYS A 83 -16.96 4.28 0.20
N HIS A 84 -17.52 3.97 1.36
CA HIS A 84 -17.79 4.95 2.40
C HIS A 84 -16.52 5.28 3.19
N GLY A 85 -16.47 6.45 3.80
CA GLY A 85 -15.38 6.85 4.71
C GLY A 85 -14.11 7.39 4.04
N VAL A 86 -14.02 7.37 2.69
CA VAL A 86 -12.81 7.81 1.95
C VAL A 86 -12.90 9.19 1.31
N ARG A 87 -14.01 9.91 1.55
CA ARG A 87 -14.32 11.22 0.94
C ARG A 87 -14.15 11.18 -0.60
N ARG A 88 -13.96 12.33 -1.24
CA ARG A 88 -13.62 12.43 -2.67
C ARG A 88 -12.11 12.29 -2.89
N SER A 89 -11.52 11.18 -2.45
CA SER A 89 -10.10 10.86 -2.66
C SER A 89 -9.88 10.07 -3.95
N ASN A 90 -8.64 10.02 -4.43
CA ASN A 90 -8.22 9.21 -5.58
C ASN A 90 -6.97 8.36 -5.37
N GLY A 91 -6.33 8.42 -4.20
CA GLY A 91 -5.13 7.62 -3.89
C GLY A 91 -3.82 8.13 -4.52
N GLU A 92 -3.89 9.00 -5.53
CA GLU A 92 -2.73 9.46 -6.33
C GLU A 92 -1.81 10.49 -5.65
N GLY A 93 -2.06 10.84 -4.38
CA GLY A 93 -1.30 11.87 -3.67
C GLY A 93 0.22 11.60 -3.66
N PRO A 94 0.66 10.40 -3.23
CA PRO A 94 2.07 10.02 -3.25
C PRO A 94 2.71 10.11 -4.65
N GLU A 95 2.01 9.70 -5.70
CA GLU A 95 2.53 9.73 -7.07
C GLU A 95 2.67 11.15 -7.62
N ARG A 96 1.73 12.04 -7.31
CA ARG A 96 1.86 13.46 -7.64
C ARG A 96 3.03 14.10 -6.90
N LEU A 97 3.19 13.79 -5.63
CA LEU A 97 4.29 14.28 -4.82
C LEU A 97 5.63 13.76 -5.36
N TRP A 98 5.69 12.48 -5.73
CA TRP A 98 6.84 11.86 -6.38
C TRP A 98 7.20 12.57 -7.69
N ALA A 99 6.21 12.82 -8.56
CA ALA A 99 6.43 13.54 -9.81
C ALA A 99 7.06 14.92 -9.60
N TRP A 100 6.67 15.63 -8.53
CA TRP A 100 7.25 16.92 -8.16
C TRP A 100 8.65 16.79 -7.55
N LEU A 101 8.83 15.87 -6.60
CA LEU A 101 10.10 15.66 -5.89
C LEU A 101 11.20 15.02 -6.74
N ASN A 102 10.86 14.34 -7.83
CA ASN A 102 11.85 13.75 -8.74
C ASN A 102 12.88 14.76 -9.24
N GLY A 103 12.49 16.03 -9.44
CA GLY A 103 13.42 17.09 -9.82
C GLY A 103 14.47 17.40 -8.75
N ALA A 104 14.16 17.15 -7.48
CA ALA A 104 15.08 17.29 -6.35
C ALA A 104 15.89 16.02 -6.07
N GLY A 105 15.53 14.88 -6.67
CA GLY A 105 16.24 13.60 -6.50
C GLY A 105 17.77 13.67 -6.70
N PRO A 106 18.29 14.43 -7.68
CA PRO A 106 19.74 14.59 -7.85
C PRO A 106 20.45 15.24 -6.65
N SER A 107 19.75 15.99 -5.79
CA SER A 107 20.36 16.69 -4.63
C SER A 107 20.84 15.74 -3.52
N THR A 108 20.32 14.51 -3.47
CA THR A 108 20.71 13.48 -2.50
C THR A 108 21.62 12.41 -3.11
N LYS A 109 22.03 12.58 -4.37
CA LYS A 109 22.93 11.64 -5.04
C LYS A 109 24.34 11.78 -4.45
N GLU A 110 24.94 10.64 -4.10
CA GLU A 110 26.31 10.60 -3.61
C GLU A 110 27.28 11.19 -4.66
N MET A 111 28.02 12.23 -4.27
CA MET A 111 29.01 12.90 -5.11
C MET A 111 30.39 12.26 -4.90
N GLY A 112 30.61 11.11 -5.53
CA GLY A 112 31.92 10.44 -5.55
C GLY A 112 32.95 11.20 -6.40
N PRO A 113 34.26 11.02 -6.16
CA PRO A 113 35.30 11.59 -6.99
C PRO A 113 35.23 10.97 -8.40
N GLY A 114 34.69 11.72 -9.36
CA GLY A 114 34.42 11.26 -10.73
C GLY A 114 32.99 11.51 -11.22
N ALA A 115 32.08 11.94 -10.33
CA ALA A 115 30.75 12.40 -10.73
C ALA A 115 30.81 13.86 -11.21
N ARG A 116 31.30 14.06 -12.44
CA ARG A 116 31.09 15.26 -13.26
C ARG A 116 30.69 14.85 -14.66
#